data_AF-B1FS77-F1
#
_entry.id   AF-B1FS77-F1
#
_cell.length_a   1.000
_cell.length_b   1.000
_cell.length_c   1.000
_cell.angle_alpha   90.00
_cell.angle_beta   90.00
_cell.angle_gamma   90.00
#
_symmetry.space_group_name_H-M   'P 1'
#
loop_
_entity.id
_entity.type
_entity.pdbx_description
1 polymer ?
#
loop_
_entity_poly.entity_id
_entity_poly.type
_entity_poly.pdbx_seq_one_letter_code
_entity_poly.pdbx_strand_id
1 'polypeptide(L)'
;MTEAGLWIPRRQRPPKVYQPRARRACLGELIQIDGSDHRWFEERAPACTLLVYVDDATSRLMMLHFTQTESTFSYFEATRTYIERHGKPSAFYSDKASVFRNVKPGKTGNRVTPFGRAMYELNIDTFCANSSSAKGRVERAHLTLQDRLVKEMRLRGINTVADANAYAPSFMAAYNARFAKPPKSDFDAHRPLRADENLDLVLTWREPRKVTKSLTVQYDRVMYLLDDTPANRKLIDRQIEVWEYPDGRIEIRADDRVLRCRQYDRLAEIDQGAVVEHKRLSHVLQVAQALQAQRDNSRIGKAPSRTHRGDSTRTDRNEPQAGKKKQRKITQADVEHAIVDLAQRRQTAKPTGKPGRRSEKVEETNVSALPVQAPTFDTA
;
A
#
# COMPACT_ATOMS: atom_id res chain seq x y z
N MET A 1 13.96 -45.86 11.79
CA MET A 1 14.36 -44.60 11.13
C MET A 1 15.24 -43.74 12.02
N THR A 2 14.78 -43.31 13.20
CA THR A 2 15.60 -42.56 14.17
C THR A 2 16.62 -43.45 14.91
N GLU A 3 16.21 -44.64 15.37
CA GLU A 3 17.12 -45.62 16.03
C GLU A 3 18.16 -46.24 15.07
N ALA A 4 17.88 -46.24 13.76
CA ALA A 4 18.80 -46.75 12.74
C ALA A 4 19.83 -45.70 12.28
N GLY A 5 19.88 -44.51 12.89
CA GLY A 5 20.79 -43.41 12.49
C GLY A 5 20.47 -42.74 11.15
N LEU A 6 19.46 -43.21 10.42
CA LEU A 6 19.10 -42.72 9.08
C LEU A 6 18.30 -41.40 9.10
N TRP A 7 17.80 -40.97 10.26
CA TRP A 7 17.07 -39.72 10.40
C TRP A 7 17.39 -39.02 11.73
N ILE A 8 18.08 -37.88 11.65
CA ILE A 8 18.39 -37.04 12.81
C ILE A 8 17.30 -35.97 12.99
N PRO A 9 16.56 -35.98 14.12
CA PRO A 9 15.57 -34.97 14.46
C PRO A 9 16.20 -33.58 14.42
N ARG A 10 15.46 -32.57 13.92
CA ARG A 10 15.99 -31.21 13.70
C ARG A 10 16.62 -30.59 14.96
N ARG A 11 16.10 -30.92 16.15
CA ARG A 11 16.63 -30.46 17.46
C ARG A 11 17.98 -31.08 17.85
N GLN A 12 18.32 -32.24 17.29
CA GLN A 12 19.56 -32.97 17.57
C GLN A 12 20.61 -32.78 16.47
N ARG A 13 20.29 -32.01 15.42
CA ARG A 13 21.29 -31.66 14.41
C ARG A 13 22.27 -30.66 15.01
N PRO A 14 23.59 -30.87 14.87
CA PRO A 14 24.56 -29.88 15.31
C PRO A 14 24.25 -28.53 14.65
N PRO A 15 24.39 -27.42 15.40
CA PRO A 15 24.14 -26.10 14.87
C PRO A 15 24.98 -25.88 13.62
N LYS A 16 24.34 -25.45 12.55
CA LYS A 16 25.01 -25.23 11.27
C LYS A 16 25.97 -24.06 11.44
N VAL A 17 27.27 -24.34 11.45
CA VAL A 17 28.30 -23.29 11.49
C VAL A 17 28.33 -22.62 10.13
N TYR A 18 27.93 -21.36 10.08
CA TYR A 18 27.98 -20.54 8.86
C TYR A 18 29.34 -19.85 8.80
N GLN A 19 30.18 -20.26 7.85
CA GLN A 19 31.44 -19.56 7.59
C GLN A 19 31.21 -18.22 6.89
N PRO A 20 31.96 -17.17 7.24
CA PRO A 20 31.90 -15.90 6.54
C PRO A 20 32.19 -16.06 5.04
N ARG A 21 31.33 -15.49 4.19
CA ARG A 21 31.56 -15.46 2.74
C ARG A 21 32.54 -14.35 2.37
N ALA A 22 33.45 -14.65 1.44
CA ALA A 22 34.32 -13.65 0.80
C ALA A 22 33.49 -12.50 0.17
N ARG A 23 34.08 -11.30 0.15
CA ARG A 23 33.51 -10.15 -0.56
C ARG A 23 33.53 -10.39 -2.06
N ARG A 24 32.58 -9.80 -2.78
CA ARG A 24 32.71 -9.61 -4.23
C ARG A 24 33.92 -8.75 -4.58
N ALA A 25 34.36 -8.86 -5.82
CA ALA A 25 35.62 -8.24 -6.24
C ALA A 25 35.45 -6.74 -6.48
N CYS A 26 34.33 -6.37 -7.10
CA CYS A 26 34.07 -5.02 -7.63
C CYS A 26 32.75 -4.43 -7.13
N LEU A 27 32.67 -3.10 -7.18
CA LEU A 27 31.45 -2.33 -6.91
C LEU A 27 30.35 -2.73 -7.91
N GLY A 28 29.12 -2.90 -7.44
CA GLY A 28 27.98 -3.20 -8.34
C GLY A 28 27.84 -4.66 -8.76
N GLU A 29 28.79 -5.54 -8.41
CA GLU A 29 28.71 -6.97 -8.72
C GLU A 29 27.56 -7.64 -7.97
N LEU A 30 27.36 -7.26 -6.70
CA LEU A 30 26.30 -7.80 -5.87
C LEU A 30 25.86 -6.77 -4.84
N ILE A 31 24.57 -6.44 -4.85
CA ILE A 31 23.96 -5.49 -3.93
C ILE A 31 23.03 -6.23 -2.99
N GLN A 32 23.30 -6.19 -1.69
CA GLN A 32 22.41 -6.76 -0.68
C GLN A 32 21.27 -5.78 -0.42
N ILE A 33 20.03 -6.24 -0.59
CA ILE A 33 18.83 -5.43 -0.35
C ILE A 33 18.05 -6.01 0.82
N ASP A 34 17.62 -5.18 1.75
CA ASP A 34 16.89 -5.62 2.94
C ASP A 34 15.96 -4.54 3.48
N GLY A 35 14.88 -4.96 4.12
CA GLY A 35 13.96 -4.08 4.85
C GLY A 35 14.23 -4.15 6.35
N SER A 36 14.27 -3.00 7.02
CA SER A 36 14.39 -2.89 8.47
C SER A 36 13.20 -2.12 9.04
N ASP A 37 12.23 -2.84 9.58
CA ASP A 37 11.13 -2.27 10.35
C ASP A 37 11.62 -1.83 11.74
N HIS A 38 11.42 -0.56 12.09
CA HIS A 38 11.92 0.01 13.34
C HIS A 38 11.20 1.30 13.73
N ARG A 39 11.28 1.69 15.00
CA ARG A 39 10.88 3.02 15.47
C ARG A 39 11.94 4.06 15.11
N TRP A 40 12.15 4.27 13.81
CA TRP A 40 13.16 5.20 13.28
C TRP A 40 13.03 6.63 13.81
N PHE A 41 11.80 7.06 14.10
CA PHE A 41 11.49 8.38 14.65
C PHE A 41 11.28 8.37 16.17
N GLU A 42 11.57 7.24 16.85
CA GLU A 42 11.27 7.04 18.26
C GLU A 42 9.78 7.34 18.54
N GLU A 43 9.49 8.33 19.39
CA GLU A 43 8.14 8.78 19.74
C GLU A 43 7.63 9.92 18.85
N ARG A 44 8.47 10.48 17.98
CA ARG A 44 8.12 11.64 17.14
C ARG A 44 7.16 11.29 16.00
N ALA A 45 7.12 10.02 15.58
CA ALA A 45 6.22 9.52 14.54
C ALA A 45 6.04 7.99 14.64
N PRO A 46 5.04 7.42 13.93
CA PRO A 46 4.84 5.96 13.86
C PRO A 46 6.08 5.20 13.37
N ALA A 47 6.15 3.92 13.73
CA ALA A 47 7.15 3.01 13.17
C ALA A 47 7.02 2.92 11.65
N CYS A 48 8.14 2.71 10.97
CA CYS A 48 8.20 2.59 9.52
C CYS A 48 9.32 1.65 9.11
N THR A 49 9.39 1.31 7.83
CA THR A 49 10.44 0.46 7.27
C THR A 49 11.50 1.31 6.55
N LEU A 50 12.77 1.03 6.82
CA LEU A 50 13.89 1.50 6.01
C LEU A 50 14.35 0.40 5.06
N LEU A 51 14.31 0.66 3.76
CA LEU A 51 14.92 -0.19 2.74
C LEU A 51 16.39 0.19 2.59
N VAL A 52 17.28 -0.80 2.68
CA VAL A 52 18.73 -0.62 2.70
C VAL A 52 19.36 -1.42 1.57
N TYR A 53 20.19 -0.75 0.77
CA TYR A 53 20.97 -1.37 -0.30
C TYR A 53 22.45 -1.21 0.07
N VAL A 54 23.15 -2.34 0.22
CA VAL A 54 24.56 -2.39 0.62
C VAL A 54 25.37 -3.10 -0.44
N ASP A 55 26.40 -2.43 -0.95
CA ASP A 55 27.34 -3.07 -1.87
C ASP A 55 28.22 -4.11 -1.15
N ASP A 56 28.32 -5.29 -1.73
CA ASP A 56 28.98 -6.42 -1.10
C ASP A 56 30.52 -6.27 -1.00
N ALA A 57 31.12 -5.68 -2.04
CA ALA A 57 32.56 -5.52 -2.15
C ALA A 57 33.06 -4.43 -1.19
N THR A 58 32.38 -3.30 -1.16
CA THR A 58 32.81 -2.08 -0.49
C THR A 58 32.13 -1.85 0.86
N SER A 59 30.99 -2.50 1.13
CA SER A 59 30.14 -2.19 2.30
C SER A 59 29.57 -0.76 2.29
N ARG A 60 29.56 -0.09 1.13
CA ARG A 60 28.91 1.20 0.96
C ARG A 60 27.39 1.04 1.05
N LEU A 61 26.74 1.98 1.72
CA LEU A 61 25.32 2.23 1.54
C LEU A 61 25.12 2.85 0.17
N MET A 62 24.34 2.17 -0.66
CA MET A 62 24.05 2.57 -2.05
C MET A 62 22.65 3.16 -2.19
N MET A 63 21.72 2.78 -1.32
CA MET A 63 20.41 3.40 -1.20
C MET A 63 19.86 3.22 0.21
N LEU A 64 19.23 4.27 0.72
CA LEU A 64 18.40 4.27 1.91
C LEU A 64 17.04 4.87 1.54
N HIS A 65 15.96 4.15 1.78
CA HIS A 65 14.61 4.63 1.46
C HIS A 65 13.64 4.28 2.58
N PHE A 66 13.14 5.30 3.29
CA PHE A 66 12.08 5.18 4.26
C PHE A 66 10.73 5.06 3.56
N THR A 67 9.93 4.09 4.00
CA THR A 67 8.56 3.86 3.56
C THR A 67 7.72 3.44 4.76
N GLN A 68 6.41 3.66 4.72
CA GLN A 68 5.53 3.25 5.83
C GLN A 68 5.62 1.74 6.10
N THR A 69 5.65 0.92 5.04
CA THR A 69 5.77 -0.54 5.15
C THR A 69 6.50 -1.11 3.95
N GLU A 70 7.23 -2.20 4.15
CA GLU A 70 7.82 -2.98 3.07
C GLU A 70 6.78 -3.52 2.07
N SER A 71 6.93 -3.16 0.79
CA SER A 71 6.07 -3.60 -0.30
C SER A 71 6.79 -3.67 -1.64
N THR A 72 6.17 -4.26 -2.65
CA THR A 72 6.75 -4.26 -4.01
C THR A 72 6.92 -2.85 -4.57
N PHE A 73 5.97 -1.93 -4.35
CA PHE A 73 6.09 -0.56 -4.83
C PHE A 73 7.19 0.22 -4.11
N SER A 74 7.33 0.06 -2.79
CA SER A 74 8.44 0.72 -2.08
C SER A 74 9.81 0.24 -2.59
N TYR A 75 9.94 -1.03 -2.97
CA TYR A 75 11.16 -1.52 -3.62
C TYR A 75 11.31 -1.01 -5.06
N PHE A 76 10.22 -0.80 -5.81
CA PHE A 76 10.29 -0.15 -7.11
C PHE A 76 10.79 1.29 -7.00
N GLU A 77 10.29 2.07 -6.05
CA GLU A 77 10.74 3.46 -5.83
C GLU A 77 12.21 3.52 -5.41
N ALA A 78 12.61 2.67 -4.46
CA ALA A 78 14.00 2.58 -4.00
C ALA A 78 14.94 2.14 -5.14
N THR A 79 14.55 1.11 -5.90
CA THR A 79 15.35 0.60 -7.03
C THR A 79 15.40 1.59 -8.20
N ARG A 80 14.33 2.34 -8.48
CA ARG A 80 14.33 3.40 -9.50
C ARG A 80 15.41 4.42 -9.18
N THR A 81 15.37 4.96 -7.96
CA THR A 81 16.36 5.95 -7.48
C THR A 81 17.78 5.38 -7.49
N TYR A 82 17.94 4.13 -7.08
CA TYR A 82 19.22 3.42 -7.15
C TYR A 82 19.77 3.39 -8.58
N ILE A 83 18.97 2.92 -9.54
CA ILE A 83 19.40 2.72 -10.93
C ILE A 83 19.68 4.06 -11.59
N GLU A 84 18.87 5.08 -11.35
CA GLU A 84 19.10 6.42 -11.89
C GLU A 84 20.40 7.03 -11.39
N ARG A 85 20.80 6.73 -10.15
CA ARG A 85 22.03 7.27 -9.55
C ARG A 85 23.28 6.46 -9.89
N HIS A 86 23.17 5.14 -9.95
CA HIS A 86 24.33 4.24 -10.01
C HIS A 86 24.38 3.37 -11.27
N GLY A 87 23.28 3.26 -12.00
CA GLY A 87 23.11 2.25 -13.05
C GLY A 87 22.62 0.91 -12.50
N LYS A 88 22.50 -0.07 -13.40
CA LYS A 88 22.01 -1.41 -13.11
C LYS A 88 23.15 -2.28 -12.57
N PRO A 89 23.02 -2.85 -11.35
CA PRO A 89 24.03 -3.79 -10.87
C PRO A 89 23.97 -5.10 -11.67
N SER A 90 24.94 -5.98 -11.44
CA SER A 90 24.87 -7.34 -11.97
C SER A 90 23.77 -8.13 -11.26
N ALA A 91 23.69 -8.02 -9.93
CA ALA A 91 22.72 -8.78 -9.15
C ALA A 91 22.27 -8.11 -7.85
N PHE A 92 21.02 -8.39 -7.46
CA PHE A 92 20.47 -8.16 -6.13
C PHE A 92 20.48 -9.43 -5.29
N TYR A 93 20.84 -9.29 -4.02
CA TYR A 93 20.84 -10.35 -3.01
C TYR A 93 19.85 -10.03 -1.90
N SER A 94 18.72 -10.71 -1.89
CA SER A 94 17.63 -10.48 -0.94
C SER A 94 17.50 -11.63 0.06
N ASP A 95 16.62 -11.45 1.05
CA ASP A 95 16.16 -12.56 1.88
C ASP A 95 15.03 -13.31 1.14
N LYS A 96 14.27 -14.15 1.84
CA LYS A 96 13.14 -14.91 1.27
C LYS A 96 11.79 -14.20 1.49
N ALA A 97 11.78 -12.87 1.66
CA ALA A 97 10.54 -12.11 1.79
C ALA A 97 9.63 -12.30 0.56
N SER A 98 8.32 -12.18 0.78
CA SER A 98 7.30 -12.47 -0.25
C SER A 98 7.37 -11.56 -1.47
N VAL A 99 8.01 -10.39 -1.35
CA VAL A 99 8.30 -9.49 -2.47
C VAL A 99 9.25 -10.13 -3.48
N PHE A 100 10.24 -10.89 -3.00
CA PHE A 100 11.30 -11.48 -3.82
C PHE A 100 11.00 -12.91 -4.24
N ARG A 101 10.18 -13.62 -3.47
CA ARG A 101 9.89 -15.03 -3.74
C ARG A 101 8.44 -15.39 -3.51
N ASN A 102 7.87 -16.14 -4.46
CA ASN A 102 6.56 -16.76 -4.27
C ASN A 102 6.65 -17.87 -3.21
N VAL A 103 5.93 -17.70 -2.10
CA VAL A 103 5.92 -18.62 -0.94
C VAL A 103 5.15 -19.93 -1.24
N LYS A 104 4.37 -20.00 -2.34
CA LYS A 104 3.59 -21.19 -2.75
C LYS A 104 3.70 -21.44 -4.27
N PRO A 105 4.83 -21.98 -4.76
CA PRO A 105 5.12 -22.10 -6.19
C PRO A 105 4.25 -23.09 -6.99
N GLY A 106 3.20 -23.69 -6.41
CA GLY A 106 2.37 -24.72 -7.06
C GLY A 106 0.86 -24.46 -7.15
N LYS A 107 0.32 -23.36 -6.62
CA LYS A 107 -1.15 -23.09 -6.62
C LYS A 107 -1.60 -22.02 -7.62
N THR A 108 -0.67 -21.21 -8.11
CA THR A 108 -0.94 -20.08 -9.01
C THR A 108 0.20 -20.10 -10.00
N GLY A 109 -0.07 -20.32 -11.29
CA GLY A 109 0.96 -20.60 -12.32
C GLY A 109 2.07 -19.57 -12.50
N ASN A 110 2.04 -18.42 -11.80
CA ASN A 110 3.11 -17.43 -11.79
C ASN A 110 4.24 -17.82 -10.81
N ARG A 111 5.34 -18.32 -11.37
CA ARG A 111 6.59 -18.62 -10.63
C ARG A 111 7.37 -17.37 -10.24
N VAL A 112 7.13 -16.23 -10.90
CA VAL A 112 7.92 -15.01 -10.78
C VAL A 112 7.13 -13.92 -10.05
N THR A 113 7.75 -13.24 -9.07
CA THR A 113 7.13 -12.11 -8.40
C THR A 113 7.14 -10.87 -9.30
N PRO A 114 6.27 -9.86 -9.06
CA PRO A 114 6.30 -8.64 -9.85
C PRO A 114 7.67 -7.93 -9.79
N PHE A 115 8.35 -7.99 -8.64
CA PHE A 115 9.73 -7.50 -8.51
C PHE A 115 10.71 -8.31 -9.36
N GLY A 116 10.69 -9.65 -9.25
CA GLY A 116 11.59 -10.52 -10.02
C GLY A 116 11.42 -10.36 -11.54
N ARG A 117 10.18 -10.16 -12.02
CA ARG A 117 9.92 -9.91 -13.45
C ARG A 117 10.49 -8.57 -13.91
N ALA A 118 10.37 -7.51 -13.10
CA ALA A 118 10.97 -6.22 -13.43
C ALA A 118 12.51 -6.31 -13.46
N MET A 119 13.13 -7.02 -12.52
CA MET A 119 14.59 -7.20 -12.50
C MET A 119 15.07 -8.01 -13.71
N TYR A 120 14.32 -9.06 -14.10
CA TYR A 120 14.62 -9.84 -15.30
C TYR A 120 14.55 -8.97 -16.57
N GLU A 121 13.53 -8.14 -16.73
CA GLU A 121 13.41 -7.19 -17.87
C GLU A 121 14.59 -6.21 -17.92
N LEU A 122 15.11 -5.78 -16.77
CA LEU A 122 16.31 -4.93 -16.69
C LEU A 122 17.63 -5.70 -16.81
N ASN A 123 17.56 -7.02 -17.01
CA ASN A 123 18.70 -7.93 -17.03
C ASN A 123 19.55 -7.84 -15.74
N ILE A 124 18.89 -7.80 -14.58
CA ILE A 124 19.50 -7.81 -13.24
C ILE A 124 19.15 -9.14 -12.57
N ASP A 125 20.15 -9.92 -12.17
CA ASP A 125 19.90 -11.18 -11.49
C ASP A 125 19.39 -10.98 -10.07
N THR A 126 18.43 -11.80 -9.64
CA THR A 126 17.93 -11.79 -8.26
C THR A 126 18.20 -13.11 -7.57
N PHE A 127 18.94 -13.05 -6.47
CA PHE A 127 19.28 -14.22 -5.66
C PHE A 127 18.69 -14.08 -4.26
N CYS A 128 17.99 -15.12 -3.78
CA CYS A 128 17.51 -15.17 -2.41
C CYS A 128 18.47 -15.96 -1.52
N ALA A 129 18.84 -15.40 -0.37
CA ALA A 129 19.64 -16.07 0.63
C ALA A 129 18.94 -17.33 1.15
N ASN A 130 19.69 -18.43 1.26
CA ASN A 130 19.12 -19.67 1.79
C ASN A 130 18.83 -19.61 3.30
N SER A 131 19.53 -18.72 4.01
CA SER A 131 19.44 -18.44 5.45
C SER A 131 19.82 -16.98 5.73
N SER A 132 19.29 -16.38 6.78
CA SER A 132 19.62 -15.02 7.26
C SER A 132 21.13 -14.83 7.46
N SER A 133 21.81 -15.82 8.06
CA SER A 133 23.26 -15.79 8.31
C SER A 133 24.13 -15.65 7.05
N ALA A 134 23.60 -15.82 5.83
CA ALA A 134 24.34 -15.57 4.59
C ALA A 134 24.40 -14.06 4.21
N LYS A 135 23.67 -13.22 4.95
CA LYS A 135 23.46 -11.78 4.72
C LYS A 135 24.13 -10.89 5.79
N GLY A 136 25.17 -11.39 6.47
CA GLY A 136 25.80 -10.69 7.61
C GLY A 136 26.46 -9.33 7.34
N ARG A 137 26.38 -8.76 6.12
CA ARG A 137 26.82 -7.37 5.85
C ARG A 137 25.68 -6.37 6.05
N VAL A 138 24.53 -6.63 5.44
CA VAL A 138 23.34 -5.77 5.64
C VAL A 138 22.87 -5.81 7.09
N GLU A 139 22.93 -6.97 7.76
CA GLU A 139 22.61 -7.08 9.19
C GLU A 139 23.52 -6.21 10.08
N ARG A 140 24.82 -6.13 9.78
CA ARG A 140 25.75 -5.24 10.49
C ARG A 140 25.48 -3.76 10.19
N ALA A 141 25.11 -3.44 8.95
CA ALA A 141 24.69 -2.09 8.59
C ALA A 141 23.43 -1.70 9.38
N HIS A 142 22.43 -2.61 9.49
CA HIS A 142 21.21 -2.37 10.27
C HIS A 142 21.49 -1.98 11.72
N LEU A 143 22.38 -2.69 12.42
CA LEU A 143 22.72 -2.31 13.80
C LEU A 143 23.30 -0.89 13.90
N THR A 144 24.17 -0.53 12.96
CA THR A 144 24.76 0.82 12.93
C THR A 144 23.72 1.88 12.58
N LEU A 145 22.82 1.57 11.66
CA LEU A 145 21.75 2.46 11.23
C LEU A 145 20.74 2.67 12.36
N GLN A 146 20.22 1.61 12.96
CA GLN A 146 19.23 1.69 14.05
C GLN A 146 19.74 2.46 15.26
N ASP A 147 21.05 2.46 15.52
CA ASP A 147 21.63 3.32 16.56
C ASP A 147 21.86 4.77 16.07
N ARG A 148 22.67 4.95 15.01
CA ARG A 148 23.18 6.27 14.63
C ARG A 148 22.19 7.09 13.82
N LEU A 149 21.49 6.49 12.86
CA LEU A 149 20.57 7.22 11.99
C LEU A 149 19.40 7.79 12.82
N VAL A 150 18.91 7.03 13.79
CA VAL A 150 17.88 7.49 14.75
C VAL A 150 18.33 8.75 15.50
N LYS A 151 19.56 8.73 16.04
CA LYS A 151 20.16 9.88 16.75
C LYS A 151 20.37 11.08 15.83
N GLU A 152 20.89 10.87 14.62
CA GLU A 152 21.13 11.94 13.65
C GLU A 152 19.82 12.61 13.20
N MET A 153 18.76 11.83 13.01
CA MET A 153 17.42 12.37 12.71
C MET A 153 16.85 13.13 13.90
N ARG A 154 17.07 12.67 15.13
CA ARG A 154 16.65 13.37 16.36
C ARG A 154 17.31 14.74 16.48
N LEU A 155 18.62 14.82 16.28
CA LEU A 155 19.36 16.07 16.33
C LEU A 155 18.89 17.11 15.29
N ARG A 156 18.30 16.64 14.19
CA ARG A 156 17.77 17.49 13.11
C ARG A 156 16.26 17.73 13.20
N GLY A 157 15.59 17.20 14.22
CA GLY A 157 14.14 17.33 14.35
C GLY A 157 13.33 16.60 13.26
N ILE A 158 13.93 15.67 12.52
CA ILE A 158 13.28 14.95 11.42
C ILE A 158 12.24 13.98 11.98
N ASN A 159 10.97 14.14 11.63
CA ASN A 159 9.86 13.33 12.12
C ASN A 159 8.92 12.83 11.01
N THR A 160 9.24 13.08 9.74
CA THR A 160 8.47 12.57 8.61
C THR A 160 9.32 11.65 7.72
N VAL A 161 8.65 10.71 7.04
CA VAL A 161 9.27 9.84 6.03
C VAL A 161 9.88 10.67 4.89
N ALA A 162 9.20 11.75 4.49
CA ALA A 162 9.66 12.64 3.42
C ALA A 162 10.98 13.33 3.81
N ASP A 163 11.05 13.93 4.99
CA ASP A 163 12.26 14.62 5.48
C ASP A 163 13.41 13.62 5.71
N ALA A 164 13.11 12.41 6.19
CA ALA A 164 14.10 11.36 6.36
C ALA A 164 14.69 10.92 5.01
N ASN A 165 13.86 10.77 3.98
CA ASN A 165 14.29 10.48 2.61
C ASN A 165 15.11 11.63 2.00
N ALA A 166 14.75 12.88 2.28
CA ALA A 166 15.51 14.04 1.85
C ALA A 166 16.91 14.08 2.51
N TYR A 167 17.02 13.67 3.77
CA TYR A 167 18.27 13.62 4.52
C TYR A 167 19.15 12.39 4.21
N ALA A 168 18.55 11.28 3.76
CA ALA A 168 19.23 10.02 3.54
C ALA A 168 20.52 10.11 2.69
N PRO A 169 20.58 10.87 1.57
CA PRO A 169 21.81 11.04 0.79
C PRO A 169 22.97 11.63 1.60
N SER A 170 22.70 12.66 2.42
CA SER A 170 23.73 13.30 3.26
C SER A 170 24.26 12.35 4.32
N PHE A 171 23.37 11.59 4.97
CA PHE A 171 23.78 10.58 5.94
C PHE A 171 24.61 9.47 5.26
N MET A 172 24.18 8.97 4.10
CA MET A 172 24.92 7.95 3.35
C MET A 172 26.34 8.41 2.99
N ALA A 173 26.52 9.66 2.57
CA ALA A 173 27.84 10.20 2.27
C ALA A 173 28.76 10.17 3.51
N ALA A 174 28.28 10.66 4.65
CA ALA A 174 29.02 10.65 5.91
C ALA A 174 29.31 9.23 6.41
N TYR A 175 28.34 8.32 6.28
CA TYR A 175 28.50 6.91 6.61
C TYR A 175 29.58 6.25 5.74
N ASN A 176 29.48 6.41 4.42
CA ASN A 176 30.38 5.79 3.47
C ASN A 176 31.81 6.30 3.63
N ALA A 177 32.01 7.58 3.93
CA ALA A 177 33.34 8.12 4.23
C ALA A 177 34.02 7.44 5.42
N ARG A 178 33.25 6.93 6.39
CA ARG A 178 33.76 6.29 7.61
C ARG A 178 33.88 4.77 7.50
N PHE A 179 32.97 4.13 6.78
CA PHE A 179 32.78 2.67 6.84
C PHE A 179 32.97 1.93 5.53
N ALA A 180 33.04 2.63 4.41
CA ALA A 180 33.36 2.00 3.14
C ALA A 180 34.76 1.39 3.16
N LYS A 181 34.94 0.31 2.42
CA LYS A 181 36.21 -0.34 2.20
C LYS A 181 36.58 -0.27 0.72
N PRO A 182 37.87 -0.19 0.39
CA PRO A 182 38.29 -0.33 -1.00
C PRO A 182 37.84 -1.69 -1.55
N PRO A 183 37.32 -1.75 -2.79
CA PRO A 183 37.05 -3.00 -3.46
C PRO A 183 38.37 -3.73 -3.78
N LYS A 184 38.30 -5.01 -4.15
CA LYS A 184 39.48 -5.78 -4.57
C LYS A 184 39.93 -5.38 -5.98
N SER A 185 38.99 -4.92 -6.81
CA SER A 185 39.19 -4.43 -8.16
C SER A 185 38.54 -3.06 -8.29
N ASP A 186 39.21 -2.16 -9.02
CA ASP A 186 38.72 -0.80 -9.30
C ASP A 186 37.65 -0.77 -10.40
N PHE A 187 37.33 -1.93 -11.00
CA PHE A 187 36.24 -2.06 -11.95
C PHE A 187 34.89 -1.75 -11.28
N ASP A 188 34.01 -1.03 -11.98
CA ASP A 188 32.62 -0.82 -11.60
C ASP A 188 31.72 -1.69 -12.49
N ALA A 189 31.01 -2.65 -11.88
CA ALA A 189 30.15 -3.59 -12.59
C ALA A 189 28.75 -3.03 -12.89
N HIS A 190 28.44 -1.79 -12.49
CA HIS A 190 27.21 -1.16 -12.91
C HIS A 190 27.16 -0.96 -14.43
N ARG A 191 25.99 -1.20 -15.00
CA ARG A 191 25.71 -0.97 -16.42
C ARG A 191 24.73 0.20 -16.56
N PRO A 192 24.93 1.10 -17.54
CA PRO A 192 23.95 2.14 -17.78
C PRO A 192 22.59 1.56 -18.17
N LEU A 193 21.54 2.31 -17.90
CA LEU A 193 20.22 2.04 -18.46
C LEU A 193 20.29 2.20 -19.99
N ARG A 194 19.73 1.25 -20.74
CA ARG A 194 19.71 1.35 -22.20
C ARG A 194 18.64 2.35 -22.64
N ALA A 195 18.80 2.92 -23.84
CA ALA A 195 17.85 3.90 -24.37
C ALA A 195 16.44 3.33 -24.61
N ASP A 196 16.32 2.02 -24.80
CA ASP A 196 15.06 1.28 -24.97
C ASP A 196 14.46 0.81 -23.64
N GLU A 197 15.18 0.91 -22.53
CA GLU A 197 14.70 0.49 -21.21
C GLU A 197 13.95 1.64 -20.52
N ASN A 198 12.63 1.52 -20.42
CA ASN A 198 11.79 2.49 -19.71
C ASN A 198 11.43 2.00 -18.29
N LEU A 199 12.03 2.61 -17.27
CA LEU A 199 11.78 2.26 -15.87
C LEU A 199 10.31 2.41 -15.46
N ASP A 200 9.56 3.36 -16.04
CA ASP A 200 8.14 3.54 -15.71
C ASP A 200 7.28 2.39 -16.18
N LEU A 201 7.64 1.74 -17.30
CA LEU A 201 6.93 0.57 -17.81
C LEU A 201 7.37 -0.71 -17.09
N VAL A 202 8.67 -0.82 -16.79
CA VAL A 202 9.25 -2.03 -16.18
C VAL A 202 8.88 -2.16 -14.70
N LEU A 203 8.95 -1.06 -13.95
CA LEU A 203 8.65 -1.01 -12.50
C LEU A 203 7.14 -0.86 -12.21
N THR A 204 6.32 -1.66 -12.90
CA THR A 204 4.86 -1.70 -12.76
C THR A 204 4.40 -2.98 -12.12
N TRP A 205 3.28 -3.00 -11.40
CA TRP A 205 2.62 -4.25 -11.04
C TRP A 205 1.76 -4.73 -12.21
N ARG A 206 2.01 -5.93 -12.74
CA ARG A 206 1.22 -6.50 -13.84
C ARG A 206 0.47 -7.73 -13.36
N GLU A 207 -0.84 -7.76 -13.61
CA GLU A 207 -1.69 -8.89 -13.23
C GLU A 207 -2.61 -9.31 -14.38
N PRO A 208 -2.59 -10.59 -14.79
CA PRO A 208 -3.52 -11.08 -15.79
C PRO A 208 -4.95 -11.14 -15.24
N ARG A 209 -5.90 -10.70 -16.07
CA ARG A 209 -7.32 -10.69 -15.79
C ARG A 209 -8.11 -11.16 -16.99
N LYS A 210 -9.13 -11.96 -16.73
CA LYS A 210 -10.08 -12.41 -17.75
C LYS A 210 -11.10 -11.31 -18.02
N VAL A 211 -11.33 -11.00 -19.30
CA VAL A 211 -12.43 -10.13 -19.72
C VAL A 211 -13.74 -10.90 -19.64
N THR A 212 -14.76 -10.32 -19.01
CA THR A 212 -16.09 -10.94 -18.90
C THR A 212 -16.89 -10.78 -20.20
N LYS A 213 -18.00 -11.52 -20.31
CA LYS A 213 -18.97 -11.37 -21.42
C LYS A 213 -19.56 -9.96 -21.52
N SER A 214 -19.54 -9.19 -20.43
CA SER A 214 -20.03 -7.81 -20.37
C SER A 214 -18.94 -6.78 -20.63
N LEU A 215 -17.79 -7.17 -21.21
CA LEU A 215 -16.65 -6.29 -21.46
C LEU A 215 -16.12 -5.59 -20.20
N THR A 216 -16.15 -6.29 -19.07
CA THR A 216 -15.59 -5.77 -17.82
C THR A 216 -14.38 -6.54 -17.37
N VAL A 217 -13.49 -5.84 -16.67
CA VAL A 217 -12.38 -6.43 -15.92
C VAL A 217 -12.46 -5.96 -14.48
N GLN A 218 -12.33 -6.89 -13.54
CA GLN A 218 -12.29 -6.56 -12.12
C GLN A 218 -10.85 -6.55 -11.63
N TYR A 219 -10.43 -5.44 -11.03
CA TYR A 219 -9.13 -5.31 -10.40
C TYR A 219 -9.27 -4.55 -9.08
N ASP A 220 -8.76 -5.15 -8.00
CA ASP A 220 -8.79 -4.56 -6.67
C ASP A 220 -10.19 -4.06 -6.19
N ARG A 221 -11.23 -4.90 -6.39
CA ARG A 221 -12.67 -4.61 -6.18
C ARG A 221 -13.28 -3.54 -7.08
N VAL A 222 -12.48 -2.80 -7.82
CA VAL A 222 -12.95 -1.86 -8.83
C VAL A 222 -13.26 -2.61 -10.12
N MET A 223 -14.39 -2.30 -10.73
CA MET A 223 -14.75 -2.82 -12.06
C MET A 223 -14.35 -1.78 -13.09
N TYR A 224 -13.74 -2.22 -14.19
CA TYR A 224 -13.38 -1.38 -15.31
C TYR A 224 -14.19 -1.84 -16.51
N LEU A 225 -14.95 -0.92 -17.08
CA LEU A 225 -15.78 -1.16 -18.25
C LEU A 225 -14.98 -0.78 -19.50
N LEU A 226 -14.70 -1.76 -20.36
CA LEU A 226 -14.05 -1.51 -21.65
C LEU A 226 -15.08 -0.92 -22.62
N ASP A 227 -14.65 0.00 -23.47
CA ASP A 227 -15.54 0.55 -24.50
C ASP A 227 -16.06 -0.57 -25.42
N ASP A 228 -17.35 -0.53 -25.73
CA ASP A 228 -17.98 -1.52 -26.60
C ASP A 228 -17.61 -1.29 -28.07
N THR A 229 -16.50 -1.90 -28.49
CA THR A 229 -15.99 -1.84 -29.85
C THR A 229 -15.82 -3.25 -30.42
N PRO A 230 -15.93 -3.45 -31.75
CA PRO A 230 -15.71 -4.77 -32.37
C PRO A 230 -14.35 -5.39 -32.02
N ALA A 231 -13.32 -4.55 -31.79
CA ALA A 231 -12.01 -5.01 -31.34
C ALA A 231 -12.05 -5.53 -29.89
N ASN A 232 -12.68 -4.79 -28.97
CA ASN A 232 -12.76 -5.20 -27.56
C ASN A 232 -13.68 -6.41 -27.37
N ARG A 233 -14.75 -6.56 -28.17
CA ARG A 233 -15.60 -7.77 -28.18
C ARG A 233 -14.82 -9.06 -28.44
N LYS A 234 -13.76 -9.01 -29.26
CA LYS A 234 -12.87 -10.16 -29.49
C LYS A 234 -12.01 -10.52 -28.28
N LEU A 235 -11.93 -9.64 -27.28
CA LEU A 235 -11.19 -9.89 -26.03
C LEU A 235 -12.04 -10.63 -24.99
N ILE A 236 -13.35 -10.80 -25.20
CA ILE A 236 -14.23 -11.55 -24.29
C ILE A 236 -13.64 -12.93 -24.03
N ASP A 237 -13.64 -13.33 -22.77
CA ASP A 237 -13.05 -14.57 -22.27
C ASP A 237 -11.52 -14.72 -22.44
N ARG A 238 -10.83 -13.76 -23.08
CA ARG A 238 -9.36 -13.72 -23.14
C ARG A 238 -8.76 -13.15 -21.87
N GLN A 239 -7.51 -13.51 -21.60
CA GLN A 239 -6.69 -12.88 -20.57
C GLN A 239 -6.06 -11.62 -21.14
N ILE A 240 -6.18 -10.53 -20.40
CA ILE A 240 -5.53 -9.25 -20.66
C ILE A 240 -4.75 -8.82 -19.42
N GLU A 241 -3.89 -7.82 -19.52
CA GLU A 241 -3.08 -7.37 -18.39
C GLU A 241 -3.63 -6.09 -17.77
N VAL A 242 -3.66 -6.05 -16.44
CA VAL A 242 -3.85 -4.81 -15.69
C VAL A 242 -2.49 -4.38 -15.14
N TRP A 243 -2.07 -3.17 -15.52
CA TRP A 243 -0.83 -2.54 -15.10
C TRP A 243 -1.16 -1.49 -14.05
N GLU A 244 -0.59 -1.60 -12.86
CA GLU A 244 -0.64 -0.57 -11.82
C GLU A 244 0.74 0.04 -11.63
N TYR A 245 0.82 1.36 -11.77
CA TYR A 245 2.06 2.14 -11.65
C TYR A 245 2.29 2.58 -10.20
N PRO A 246 3.55 2.86 -9.79
CA PRO A 246 3.83 3.36 -8.45
C PRO A 246 3.09 4.65 -8.10
N ASP A 247 2.86 5.54 -9.06
CA ASP A 247 2.08 6.78 -8.87
C ASP A 247 0.56 6.54 -8.71
N GLY A 248 0.10 5.31 -8.93
CA GLY A 248 -1.29 4.91 -8.83
C GLY A 248 -2.09 4.91 -10.12
N ARG A 249 -1.50 5.27 -11.26
CA ARG A 249 -2.14 5.09 -12.56
C ARG A 249 -2.43 3.61 -12.77
N ILE A 250 -3.56 3.32 -13.41
CA ILE A 250 -3.95 1.96 -13.78
C ILE A 250 -4.25 1.95 -15.27
N GLU A 251 -3.59 1.06 -15.99
CA GLU A 251 -3.81 0.84 -17.42
C GLU A 251 -4.26 -0.60 -17.65
N ILE A 252 -5.22 -0.75 -18.56
CA ILE A 252 -5.66 -2.05 -19.03
C ILE A 252 -5.08 -2.25 -20.43
N ARG A 253 -4.35 -3.35 -20.64
CA ARG A 253 -3.61 -3.62 -21.87
C ARG A 253 -3.96 -4.98 -22.45
N ALA A 254 -4.15 -5.02 -23.76
CA ALA A 254 -4.30 -6.25 -24.53
C ALA A 254 -3.48 -6.16 -25.81
N ASP A 255 -2.72 -7.20 -26.12
CA ASP A 255 -1.88 -7.28 -27.33
C ASP A 255 -1.01 -6.02 -27.50
N ASP A 256 -0.30 -5.62 -26.43
CA ASP A 256 0.55 -4.40 -26.30
C ASP A 256 -0.15 -3.04 -26.51
N ARG A 257 -1.48 -3.02 -26.59
CA ARG A 257 -2.27 -1.79 -26.72
C ARG A 257 -3.00 -1.42 -25.44
N VAL A 258 -2.91 -0.15 -25.04
CA VAL A 258 -3.74 0.39 -23.95
C VAL A 258 -5.20 0.49 -24.39
N LEU A 259 -6.09 -0.10 -23.62
CA LEU A 259 -7.53 -0.08 -23.84
C LEU A 259 -8.16 1.11 -23.12
N ARG A 260 -9.03 1.82 -23.82
CA ARG A 260 -9.90 2.80 -23.19
C ARG A 260 -10.90 2.08 -22.30
N CYS A 261 -10.99 2.52 -21.06
CA CYS A 261 -11.93 1.98 -20.09
C CYS A 261 -12.43 3.09 -19.17
N ARG A 262 -13.62 2.87 -18.61
CA ARG A 262 -14.18 3.72 -17.56
C ARG A 262 -14.16 2.96 -16.25
N GLN A 263 -13.74 3.62 -15.19
CA GLN A 263 -13.83 3.06 -13.86
C GLN A 263 -15.32 3.03 -13.45
N TYR A 264 -15.83 1.82 -13.24
CA TYR A 264 -17.15 1.56 -12.69
C TYR A 264 -16.96 1.04 -11.26
N ASP A 265 -16.78 1.96 -10.32
CA ASP A 265 -16.59 1.58 -8.93
C ASP A 265 -17.95 1.27 -8.28
N ARG A 266 -18.32 -0.02 -8.15
CA ARG A 266 -19.54 -0.43 -7.43
C ARG A 266 -19.54 -0.09 -5.93
N LEU A 267 -18.43 0.42 -5.37
CA LEU A 267 -18.43 0.98 -4.01
C LEU A 267 -19.13 2.35 -3.98
N ALA A 268 -19.15 3.05 -5.11
CA ALA A 268 -19.96 4.23 -5.34
C ALA A 268 -21.23 3.79 -6.10
N GLU A 269 -22.39 3.98 -5.47
CA GLU A 269 -23.73 3.89 -6.06
C GLU A 269 -24.32 2.49 -6.34
N ILE A 270 -25.60 2.20 -6.14
CA ILE A 270 -26.76 2.76 -5.42
C ILE A 270 -27.64 1.51 -5.32
N ASP A 271 -28.12 1.16 -4.12
CA ASP A 271 -29.16 0.13 -4.01
C ASP A 271 -30.45 0.72 -4.58
N GLN A 272 -31.13 0.01 -5.48
CA GLN A 272 -32.35 0.51 -6.12
C GLN A 272 -33.33 0.97 -5.03
N GLY A 273 -33.58 2.27 -4.99
CA GLY A 273 -34.25 2.90 -3.86
C GLY A 273 -35.64 2.32 -3.64
N ALA A 274 -35.90 1.86 -2.41
CA ALA A 274 -37.27 1.75 -1.95
C ALA A 274 -37.93 3.12 -2.10
N VAL A 275 -39.17 3.18 -2.59
CA VAL A 275 -39.93 4.43 -2.63
C VAL A 275 -40.22 4.84 -1.19
N VAL A 276 -39.53 5.88 -0.71
CA VAL A 276 -39.69 6.41 0.65
C VAL A 276 -40.51 7.69 0.58
N GLU A 277 -41.62 7.75 1.33
CA GLU A 277 -42.39 8.97 1.49
C GLU A 277 -41.52 10.12 2.06
N HIS A 278 -41.72 11.34 1.56
CA HIS A 278 -40.93 12.53 1.92
C HIS A 278 -40.77 12.74 3.43
N LYS A 279 -41.81 12.42 4.23
CA LYS A 279 -41.80 12.53 5.70
C LYS A 279 -40.85 11.55 6.40
N ARG A 280 -40.42 10.48 5.73
CA ARG A 280 -39.53 9.43 6.28
C ARG A 280 -38.11 9.50 5.71
N LEU A 281 -37.88 10.32 4.68
CA LEU A 281 -36.60 10.42 3.97
C LEU A 281 -35.42 10.71 4.93
N SER A 282 -35.56 11.69 5.81
CA SER A 282 -34.49 12.05 6.76
C SER A 282 -34.13 10.91 7.71
N HIS A 283 -35.11 10.10 8.12
CA HIS A 283 -34.86 8.96 9.00
C HIS A 283 -34.19 7.80 8.25
N VAL A 284 -34.64 7.53 7.02
CA VAL A 284 -34.02 6.51 6.16
C VAL A 284 -32.59 6.89 5.82
N LEU A 285 -32.29 8.17 5.56
CA LEU A 285 -30.93 8.64 5.34
C LEU A 285 -30.03 8.42 6.58
N GLN A 286 -30.54 8.67 7.79
CA GLN A 286 -29.80 8.42 9.03
C GLN A 286 -29.49 6.93 9.22
N VAL A 287 -30.46 6.05 8.93
CA VAL A 287 -30.25 4.59 8.98
C VAL A 287 -29.24 4.14 7.92
N ALA A 288 -29.33 4.68 6.70
CA ALA A 288 -28.40 4.39 5.62
C ALA A 288 -26.96 4.81 5.99
N GLN A 289 -26.78 6.00 6.55
CA GLN A 289 -25.48 6.48 7.03
C GLN A 289 -24.90 5.60 8.15
N ALA A 290 -25.73 5.20 9.13
CA ALA A 290 -25.32 4.31 10.21
C ALA A 290 -24.86 2.94 9.67
N LEU A 291 -25.58 2.37 8.71
CA LEU A 291 -25.20 1.11 8.06
C LEU A 291 -23.96 1.26 7.17
N GLN A 292 -23.80 2.40 6.48
CA GLN A 292 -22.60 2.69 5.70
C GLN A 292 -21.35 2.77 6.59
N ALA A 293 -21.45 3.34 7.80
CA ALA A 293 -20.34 3.39 8.74
C ALA A 293 -19.89 2.00 9.24
N GLN A 294 -20.81 1.03 9.28
CA GLN A 294 -20.55 -0.36 9.66
C GLN A 294 -19.97 -1.20 8.51
N ARG A 295 -19.90 -0.69 7.27
CA ARG A 295 -19.41 -1.45 6.10
C ARG A 295 -17.89 -1.48 6.03
N ASP A 296 -17.35 -2.68 5.84
CA ASP A 296 -15.94 -2.90 5.51
C ASP A 296 -15.70 -2.75 3.99
N ASN A 297 -15.27 -1.56 3.58
CA ASN A 297 -14.90 -1.22 2.21
C ASN A 297 -13.40 -1.42 1.92
N SER A 298 -12.64 -2.10 2.81
CA SER A 298 -11.23 -2.39 2.58
C SER A 298 -11.02 -3.23 1.32
N ARG A 299 -9.93 -2.99 0.58
CA ARG A 299 -9.71 -3.64 -0.72
C ARG A 299 -9.21 -5.09 -0.61
N ILE A 300 -9.18 -5.87 -1.70
CA ILE A 300 -8.80 -7.30 -1.64
C ILE A 300 -7.31 -7.45 -1.40
N GLY A 301 -6.91 -8.37 -0.52
CA GLY A 301 -5.52 -8.76 -0.20
C GLY A 301 -4.63 -9.23 -1.36
N LYS A 302 -5.11 -9.22 -2.60
CA LYS A 302 -4.40 -9.70 -3.81
C LYS A 302 -3.74 -8.57 -4.60
N ALA A 303 -4.26 -7.34 -4.48
CA ALA A 303 -3.63 -6.16 -5.05
C ALA A 303 -2.36 -5.77 -4.27
N PRO A 304 -1.40 -5.08 -4.91
CA PRO A 304 -0.19 -4.59 -4.25
C PRO A 304 -0.53 -3.69 -3.05
N SER A 305 0.40 -3.59 -2.09
CA SER A 305 0.28 -2.60 -1.02
C SER A 305 0.56 -1.22 -1.60
N ARG A 306 -0.26 -0.23 -1.26
CA ARG A 306 -0.15 1.18 -1.71
C ARG A 306 0.22 2.14 -0.58
N THR A 307 0.73 1.60 0.52
CA THR A 307 1.13 2.34 1.72
C THR A 307 2.19 3.40 1.45
N HIS A 308 2.98 3.25 0.38
CA HIS A 308 3.90 4.30 -0.08
C HIS A 308 3.18 5.58 -0.51
N ARG A 309 1.91 5.50 -0.91
CA ARG A 309 1.04 6.65 -1.25
C ARG A 309 0.22 7.16 -0.06
N GLY A 310 0.43 6.62 1.13
CA GLY A 310 -0.32 6.98 2.34
C GLY A 310 -1.58 6.16 2.60
N ASP A 311 -1.85 5.10 1.81
CA ASP A 311 -2.93 4.17 2.13
C ASP A 311 -2.65 3.49 3.49
N SER A 312 -3.70 3.24 4.28
CA SER A 312 -3.55 2.63 5.61
C SER A 312 -2.86 1.28 5.56
N THR A 313 -2.00 1.00 6.54
CA THR A 313 -1.38 -0.32 6.72
C THR A 313 -2.46 -1.39 6.86
N ARG A 314 -2.36 -2.45 6.06
CA ARG A 314 -3.33 -3.55 6.05
C ARG A 314 -3.42 -4.22 7.43
N THR A 315 -4.46 -3.92 8.21
CA THR A 315 -4.93 -4.82 9.28
C THR A 315 -5.44 -6.11 8.64
N ASP A 316 -5.14 -7.24 9.28
CA ASP A 316 -5.16 -8.62 8.78
C ASP A 316 -5.99 -9.00 7.55
N ARG A 317 -5.34 -9.78 6.66
CA ARG A 317 -5.80 -10.16 5.31
C ARG A 317 -7.13 -10.94 5.24
N ASN A 318 -7.74 -11.31 6.36
CA ASN A 318 -8.99 -12.07 6.42
C ASN A 318 -10.00 -11.56 7.45
N GLU A 319 -9.61 -10.65 8.34
CA GLU A 319 -10.50 -10.14 9.38
C GLU A 319 -11.11 -8.81 8.94
N PRO A 320 -12.44 -8.65 9.03
CA PRO A 320 -13.05 -7.34 8.87
C PRO A 320 -12.40 -6.35 9.84
N GLN A 321 -12.28 -5.08 9.44
CA GLN A 321 -11.88 -4.02 10.36
C GLN A 321 -12.72 -4.12 11.64
N ALA A 322 -12.11 -3.96 12.83
CA ALA A 322 -12.79 -4.17 14.10
C ALA A 322 -14.13 -3.40 14.14
N GLY A 323 -15.24 -4.12 14.39
CA GLY A 323 -16.60 -3.56 14.40
C GLY A 323 -17.27 -3.37 13.03
N LYS A 324 -16.61 -3.69 11.91
CA LYS A 324 -17.17 -3.58 10.55
C LYS A 324 -17.52 -4.93 9.95
N LYS A 325 -18.50 -4.96 9.04
CA LYS A 325 -18.99 -6.15 8.35
C LYS A 325 -18.82 -6.02 6.84
N LYS A 326 -18.49 -7.13 6.17
CA LYS A 326 -18.52 -7.20 4.69
C LYS A 326 -19.96 -6.97 4.23
N GLN A 327 -20.18 -6.29 3.11
CA GLN A 327 -21.52 -5.96 2.60
C GLN A 327 -22.48 -7.16 2.58
N ARG A 328 -22.02 -8.31 2.07
CA ARG A 328 -22.80 -9.57 2.03
C ARG A 328 -23.11 -10.23 3.39
N LYS A 329 -22.56 -9.69 4.48
CA LYS A 329 -22.76 -10.16 5.86
C LYS A 329 -23.64 -9.21 6.69
N ILE A 330 -24.07 -8.08 6.12
CA ILE A 330 -25.06 -7.21 6.76
C ILE A 330 -26.40 -7.91 6.65
N THR A 331 -27.02 -8.19 7.80
CA THR A 331 -28.31 -8.88 7.87
C THR A 331 -29.44 -7.89 8.17
N GLN A 332 -30.69 -8.34 8.05
CA GLN A 332 -31.85 -7.52 8.43
C GLN A 332 -31.83 -7.11 9.91
N ALA A 333 -31.32 -7.98 10.80
CA ALA A 333 -31.13 -7.66 12.21
C ALA A 333 -30.17 -6.47 12.43
N ASP A 334 -29.16 -6.29 11.56
CA ASP A 334 -28.25 -5.13 11.63
C ASP A 334 -28.97 -3.83 11.30
N VAL A 335 -29.91 -3.88 10.34
CA VAL A 335 -30.77 -2.74 9.98
C VAL A 335 -31.70 -2.38 11.13
N GLU A 336 -32.34 -3.39 11.74
CA GLU A 336 -33.24 -3.21 12.88
C GLU A 336 -32.49 -2.64 14.09
N HIS A 337 -31.28 -3.12 14.38
CA HIS A 337 -30.44 -2.57 15.44
C HIS A 337 -30.07 -1.10 15.18
N ALA A 338 -29.68 -0.75 13.95
CA ALA A 338 -29.38 0.63 13.59
C ALA A 338 -30.60 1.56 13.76
N ILE A 339 -31.81 1.07 13.45
CA ILE A 339 -33.06 1.81 13.66
C ILE A 339 -33.32 2.03 15.16
N VAL A 340 -33.16 0.99 15.98
CA VAL A 340 -33.38 1.06 17.44
C VAL A 340 -32.38 2.01 18.09
N ASP A 341 -31.10 1.93 17.75
CA ASP A 341 -30.05 2.82 18.27
C ASP A 341 -30.35 4.30 17.94
N LEU A 342 -30.76 4.58 16.70
CA LEU A 342 -31.11 5.94 16.27
C LEU A 342 -32.36 6.46 17.00
N ALA A 343 -33.35 5.60 17.24
CA ALA A 343 -34.55 5.94 18.00
C ALA A 343 -34.21 6.27 19.47
N GLN A 344 -33.35 5.47 20.10
CA GLN A 344 -32.90 5.71 21.49
C GLN A 344 -32.11 7.01 21.61
N ARG A 345 -31.17 7.29 20.69
CA ARG A 345 -30.41 8.56 20.66
C ARG A 345 -31.31 9.79 20.50
N ARG A 346 -32.43 9.66 19.77
CA ARG A 346 -33.43 10.75 19.65
C ARG A 346 -34.24 10.94 20.93
N GLN A 347 -34.54 9.87 21.65
CA GLN A 347 -35.27 9.95 22.91
C GLN A 347 -34.43 10.61 24.01
N THR A 348 -33.13 10.35 24.03
CA THR A 348 -32.19 11.00 24.95
C THR A 348 -31.86 12.45 24.58
N ALA A 349 -32.00 12.83 23.31
CA ALA A 349 -31.78 14.19 22.83
C ALA A 349 -33.02 15.13 22.93
N LYS A 350 -34.18 14.63 23.37
CA LYS A 350 -35.37 15.48 23.60
C LYS A 350 -35.22 16.21 24.95
N PRO A 351 -35.22 17.56 24.98
CA PRO A 351 -35.25 18.27 26.25
C PRO A 351 -36.57 18.01 26.97
N THR A 352 -36.49 17.74 28.27
CA THR A 352 -37.63 17.57 29.17
C THR A 352 -38.30 18.92 29.42
N GLY A 353 -39.52 19.10 28.91
CA GLY A 353 -40.37 20.21 29.34
C GLY A 353 -41.45 20.60 28.33
N LYS A 354 -42.69 20.16 28.56
CA LYS A 354 -43.89 20.85 28.05
C LYS A 354 -44.18 22.03 28.98
N PRO A 355 -44.43 23.26 28.51
CA PRO A 355 -44.94 24.31 29.36
C PRO A 355 -46.42 24.04 29.66
N GLY A 356 -46.75 24.09 30.95
CA GLY A 356 -48.10 23.92 31.47
C GLY A 356 -49.04 25.04 31.04
N ARG A 357 -50.32 24.65 30.96
CA ARG A 357 -51.53 25.45 30.79
C ARG A 357 -51.48 26.71 31.68
N ARG A 358 -51.65 27.90 31.11
CA ARG A 358 -51.91 29.13 31.88
C ARG A 358 -53.18 29.80 31.36
N SER A 359 -54.04 30.10 32.32
CA SER A 359 -55.40 30.59 32.25
C SER A 359 -55.54 31.94 31.55
N GLU A 360 -56.69 32.15 30.90
CA GLU A 360 -57.16 33.43 30.42
C GLU A 360 -57.17 34.48 31.54
N LYS A 361 -56.62 35.66 31.24
CA LYS A 361 -57.00 36.92 31.87
C LYS A 361 -57.17 37.94 30.76
N VAL A 362 -58.42 38.34 30.57
CA VAL A 362 -58.84 39.50 29.78
C VAL A 362 -58.46 40.75 30.55
N GLU A 363 -57.79 41.72 29.91
CA GLU A 363 -57.96 43.14 30.16
C GLU A 363 -57.34 43.97 29.01
N GLU A 364 -57.85 45.19 28.87
CA GLU A 364 -58.12 45.94 27.64
C GLU A 364 -57.00 46.89 27.14
N THR A 365 -57.10 47.21 25.83
CA THR A 365 -56.68 48.48 25.12
C THR A 365 -55.16 48.83 25.11
N ASN A 366 -54.50 49.25 24.01
CA ASN A 366 -54.81 50.39 23.13
C ASN A 366 -53.76 50.48 21.97
N VAL A 367 -54.26 50.66 20.73
CA VAL A 367 -53.82 51.58 19.65
C VAL A 367 -52.38 51.62 19.06
N SER A 368 -52.35 51.60 17.71
CA SER A 368 -51.37 52.13 16.73
C SER A 368 -50.02 51.40 16.55
N ALA A 369 -49.43 51.24 15.37
CA ALA A 369 -49.75 51.56 13.98
C ALA A 369 -48.80 50.72 13.09
N LEU A 370 -49.23 50.35 11.88
CA LEU A 370 -48.35 49.84 10.80
C LEU A 370 -47.41 50.97 10.32
N PRO A 371 -46.27 50.64 9.66
CA PRO A 371 -46.35 50.58 8.21
C PRO A 371 -45.58 49.44 7.54
N VAL A 372 -46.17 49.08 6.41
CA VAL A 372 -45.68 48.27 5.28
C VAL A 372 -44.50 48.97 4.60
N GLN A 373 -43.49 48.20 4.17
CA GLN A 373 -42.83 48.37 2.87
C GLN A 373 -41.93 47.17 2.53
N ALA A 374 -42.18 46.59 1.35
CA ALA A 374 -41.33 45.67 0.61
C ALA A 374 -40.93 46.37 -0.72
N PRO A 375 -40.30 45.70 -1.69
CA PRO A 375 -38.95 45.13 -1.74
C PRO A 375 -38.15 45.76 -2.91
N THR A 376 -36.83 45.54 -2.99
CA THR A 376 -36.07 45.80 -4.22
C THR A 376 -35.14 44.64 -4.53
N PHE A 377 -35.48 43.92 -5.60
CA PHE A 377 -34.58 43.11 -6.41
C PHE A 377 -33.68 44.05 -7.22
N ASP A 378 -32.42 43.68 -7.41
CA ASP A 378 -31.63 44.26 -8.50
C ASP A 378 -30.82 43.17 -9.20
N THR A 379 -30.88 43.20 -10.52
CA THR A 379 -30.19 42.30 -11.45
C THR A 379 -29.37 43.19 -12.36
N ALA A 380 -28.06 42.94 -12.42
CA ALA A 380 -27.22 43.29 -13.55
C ALA A 380 -26.11 42.24 -13.67
#